data_AF-L9X408-F1
#
_entry.id   AF-L9X408-F1
#
_cell.length_a   1.000
_cell.length_b   1.000
_cell.length_c   1.000
_cell.angle_alpha   90.00
_cell.angle_beta   90.00
_cell.angle_gamma   90.00
#
_symmetry.space_group_name_H-M   'P 1'
#
loop_
_entity.id
_entity.type
_entity.pdbx_description
1 polymer ?
#
loop_
_entity_poly.entity_id
_entity_poly.type
_entity_poly.pdbx_seq_one_letter_code
_entity_poly.pdbx_strand_id
1 'polypeptide(L)' 'MNDTRGALEVEMLLKIVLGLVAVLLVIEVLSALIGGLLSLLRPLLMVAILAIIVLWLLDRL' A
#
# COMPACT_ATOMS: atom_id res chain seq x y z
N MET A 1 -31.76 -19.46 -19.82
CA MET A 1 -30.44 -19.39 -19.17
C MET A 1 -29.63 -18.37 -19.94
N ASN A 2 -29.23 -17.27 -19.31
CA ASN A 2 -28.50 -16.19 -19.98
C ASN A 2 -27.01 -16.57 -20.00
N ASP A 3 -26.62 -17.46 -20.93
CA ASP A 3 -25.24 -17.90 -21.11
C ASP A 3 -24.42 -16.79 -21.79
N THR A 4 -24.10 -15.73 -21.02
CA THR A 4 -23.18 -14.65 -21.41
C THR A 4 -21.71 -14.96 -21.07
N ARG A 5 -21.43 -16.16 -20.56
CA ARG A 5 -20.06 -16.64 -20.27
C ARG A 5 -19.34 -16.87 -21.60
N GLY A 6 -18.64 -15.86 -22.08
CA GLY A 6 -17.96 -15.86 -23.39
C GLY A 6 -18.38 -14.73 -24.32
N ALA A 7 -19.26 -13.82 -23.90
CA ALA A 7 -19.64 -12.64 -24.69
C ALA A 7 -18.47 -11.65 -24.90
N LEU A 8 -17.39 -11.79 -24.14
CA LEU A 8 -16.19 -10.95 -24.25
C LEU A 8 -15.15 -11.64 -25.12
N GLU A 9 -14.73 -10.96 -26.17
CA GLU A 9 -13.63 -11.43 -27.02
C GLU A 9 -12.33 -11.57 -26.22
N VAL A 10 -11.54 -12.61 -26.55
CA VAL A 10 -10.28 -12.93 -25.85
C VAL A 10 -9.31 -11.75 -25.86
N GLU A 11 -9.25 -11.01 -26.97
CA GLU A 11 -8.43 -9.80 -27.09
C GLU A 11 -8.87 -8.71 -26.09
N MET A 12 -10.18 -8.52 -25.92
CA MET A 12 -10.70 -7.54 -24.96
C MET A 12 -10.38 -7.96 -23.52
N LEU A 13 -10.55 -9.24 -23.20
CA LEU A 13 -10.18 -9.79 -21.90
C LEU A 13 -8.68 -9.60 -21.63
N LEU A 14 -7.83 -9.88 -22.61
CA LEU A 14 -6.38 -9.67 -22.49
C LEU A 14 -6.02 -8.20 -22.25
N LYS A 15 -6.65 -7.25 -22.95
CA LYS A 15 -6.44 -5.82 -22.72
C LYS A 15 -6.90 -5.39 -21.33
N ILE A 16 -8.04 -5.89 -20.86
CA ILE A 16 -8.54 -5.61 -19.51
C ILE A 16 -7.56 -6.16 -18.47
N VAL A 17 -7.15 -7.42 -18.60
CA VAL A 17 -6.16 -8.04 -17.70
C VAL A 17 -4.85 -7.27 -17.71
N LEU A 18 -4.35 -6.90 -18.89
CA LEU A 18 -3.13 -6.10 -19.03
C LEU A 18 -3.26 -4.75 -18.33
N GLY A 19 -4.39 -4.06 -18.50
CA GLY A 19 -4.67 -2.81 -17.79
C GLY A 19 -4.72 -3.00 -16.27
N LEU A 20 -5.37 -4.06 -15.79
CA LEU A 20 -5.41 -4.39 -14.37
C LEU A 20 -4.02 -4.70 -13.81
N VAL A 21 -3.20 -5.46 -14.53
CA VAL A 21 -1.81 -5.73 -14.17
C VAL A 21 -0.99 -4.44 -14.13
N ALA A 22 -1.17 -3.54 -15.11
CA ALA A 22 -0.50 -2.25 -15.11
C ALA A 22 -0.88 -1.39 -13.89
N VAL A 23 -2.17 -1.35 -13.52
CA VAL A 23 -2.63 -0.66 -12.31
C VAL A 23 -2.02 -1.29 -11.06
N LEU A 24 -1.98 -2.62 -10.97
CA LEU A 24 -1.34 -3.33 -9.87
C LEU A 24 0.15 -2.97 -9.74
N LEU A 25 0.87 -2.91 -10.86
CA LEU A 25 2.28 -2.51 -10.86
C LEU A 25 2.47 -1.07 -10.35
N VAL A 26 1.59 -0.15 -10.73
CA VAL A 26 1.65 1.24 -10.22
C VAL A 26 1.43 1.26 -8.71
N ILE A 27 0.45 0.52 -8.19
CA ILE A 27 0.19 0.44 -6.75
C ILE A 27 1.39 -0.16 -6.01
N GLU A 28 1.99 -1.21 -6.56
CA GLU A 28 3.18 -1.87 -5.98
C GLU A 28 4.35 -0.88 -5.88
N VAL A 29 4.64 -0.15 -6.96
CA VAL A 29 5.71 0.85 -6.98
C VAL A 29 5.45 1.95 -5.96
N LEU A 30 4.23 2.48 -5.91
CA LEU A 30 3.86 3.50 -4.92
C LEU A 30 3.98 2.97 -3.49
N SER A 31 3.59 1.72 -3.25
CA SER A 31 3.67 1.08 -1.94
C SER A 31 5.12 0.89 -1.51
N ALA A 32 6.00 0.47 -2.42
CA ALA A 32 7.42 0.35 -2.16
C ALA A 32 8.06 1.71 -1.85
N LEU A 33 7.71 2.76 -2.59
CA LEU A 33 8.23 4.12 -2.37
C LEU A 33 7.77 4.69 -1.01
N ILE A 34 6.48 4.60 -0.72
CA ILE A 34 5.90 5.09 0.54
C ILE A 34 6.43 4.26 1.71
N GLY A 35 6.47 2.93 1.58
CA GLY A 35 7.00 2.01 2.58
C GLY A 35 8.47 2.25 2.88
N GLY A 36 9.28 2.49 1.84
CA GLY A 36 10.69 2.86 1.98
C GLY A 36 10.86 4.15 2.79
N LEU A 37 10.11 5.19 2.46
CA LEU A 37 10.14 6.46 3.19
C LEU A 37 9.68 6.31 4.65
N LEU A 38 8.57 5.61 4.88
CA LEU A 38 8.06 5.35 6.22
C LEU A 38 9.00 4.49 7.06
N SER A 39 9.78 3.59 6.44
CA SER A 39 10.76 2.77 7.15
C SER A 39 11.83 3.61 7.85
N LEU A 40 12.21 4.76 7.27
CA LEU A 40 13.16 5.69 7.86
C LEU A 40 12.54 6.51 9.00
N LEU A 41 11.25 6.82 8.92
CA LEU A 41 10.52 7.55 9.96
C LEU A 41 10.15 6.65 11.15
N ARG A 42 9.94 5.34 10.93
CA ARG A 42 9.57 4.37 11.97
C ARG A 42 10.49 4.38 13.19
N PRO A 43 11.84 4.35 13.09
CA PRO A 43 12.71 4.43 14.26
C PRO A 43 12.58 5.78 14.99
N LEU A 44 12.44 6.90 14.25
CA LEU A 44 12.25 8.22 14.87
C LEU A 44 10.94 8.29 15.65
N LEU A 45 9.85 7.76 15.10
CA LEU A 45 8.57 7.67 15.78
C LEU A 45 8.68 6.79 17.04
N MET A 46 9.40 5.68 16.97
CA MET A 46 9.60 4.81 18.13
C MET A 46 10.39 5.50 19.25
N VAL A 47 11.42 6.27 18.89
CA VAL A 47 12.17 7.11 19.85
C VAL A 47 11.27 8.21 20.43
N ALA A 48 10.46 8.88 19.61
CA ALA A 48 9.54 9.91 20.07
C ALA A 48 8.49 9.34 21.05
N ILE A 49 7.92 8.17 20.74
CA ILE A 49 6.99 7.46 21.62
C ILE A 49 7.69 7.09 22.95
N LEU A 50 8.90 6.55 22.90
CA LEU A 50 9.67 6.25 24.11
C LEU A 50 9.93 7.51 24.93
N ALA A 51 10.29 8.62 24.29
CA ALA A 51 10.50 9.89 24.97
C ALA A 51 9.22 10.39 25.65
N ILE A 52 8.06 10.29 24.98
CA ILE A 52 6.76 10.63 25.56
C ILE A 52 6.47 9.75 26.79
N ILE A 53 6.72 8.44 26.70
CA ILE A 53 6.54 7.51 27.82
C ILE A 53 7.45 7.89 29.01
N VAL A 54 8.72 8.21 28.75
CA VAL A 54 9.65 8.63 29.81
C VAL A 54 9.21 9.94 30.44
N LEU A 55 8.80 10.94 29.64
CA LEU A 55 8.31 12.22 30.16
C LEU A 55 7.06 12.05 31.00
N TRP A 56 6.14 11.19 30.57
CA TRP A 56 4.96 10.82 31.35
C TRP A 56 5.33 10.13 32.67
N LEU A 57 6.29 9.18 32.65
CA LEU A 57 6.75 8.50 33.86
C LEU A 57 7.41 9.45 34.87
N LEU A 58 8.08 10.50 34.37
CA LEU A 58 8.68 11.55 35.18
C LEU A 58 7.69 12.62 35.64
N ASP A 59 6.40 12.45 35.33
CA ASP A 59 5.32 13.42 35.63
C ASP A 59 5.61 14.82 35.05
N ARG A 60 6.30 14.84 33.91
CA ARG A 60 6.69 16.07 33.17
C ARG A 60 5.80 16.37 31.97
N LEU A 61 4.74 15.57 31.76
CA LEU A 61 3.77 15.70 30.68
C LEU A 61 2.38 15.97 31.26
#